data_AF-A0A821J120-F1
#
_entry.id   AF-A0A821J120-F1
#
_cell.length_a   1.000
_cell.length_b   1.000
_cell.length_c   1.000
_cell.angle_alpha   90.00
_cell.angle_beta   90.00
_cell.angle_gamma   90.00
#
_symmetry.space_group_name_H-M   'P 1'
#
loop_
_entity.id
_entity.type
_entity.pdbx_description
1 polymer ?
#
loop_
_entity_poly.entity_id
_entity_poly.type
_entity_poly.pdbx_seq_one_letter_code
_entity_poly.pdbx_strand_id
1 'polypeptide(L)'
;FWDDAWLTFNNVWLSNEKTTPIYGICSKLAELFVESIDPVLEALDYCCSCQYVYLPQALLCYGKKQCCQILVNDNYYYYNNPESSRFNLSNDQYTFCVQCFNSIKSDSIFVRDDPTQTLVQIPKSLFLSAKNDIEQPETIIDCIVCTRRWHQVCTLHLDQIWPEGFICNTCIQQYNITRKENHYQSMIYHYN
;
A
#
# COMPACT_ATOMS: atom_id res chain seq x y z
N PHE A 1 -12.03 -19.40 1.54
CA PHE A 1 -11.15 -20.20 2.42
C PHE A 1 -9.94 -19.40 2.86
N TRP A 2 -8.96 -19.13 1.99
CA TRP A 2 -7.74 -18.37 2.37
C TRP A 2 -8.08 -16.99 2.95
N ASP A 3 -8.94 -16.22 2.27
CA ASP A 3 -9.41 -14.91 2.75
C ASP A 3 -10.12 -15.03 4.12
N ASP A 4 -10.95 -16.05 4.31
CA ASP A 4 -11.71 -16.26 5.55
C ASP A 4 -10.81 -16.65 6.74
N ALA A 5 -9.75 -17.42 6.47
CA ALA A 5 -8.74 -17.78 7.47
C ALA A 5 -8.01 -16.52 7.96
N TRP A 6 -7.53 -15.69 7.03
CA TRP A 6 -6.88 -14.42 7.37
C TRP A 6 -7.85 -13.43 8.02
N LEU A 7 -9.11 -13.36 7.59
CA LEU A 7 -10.13 -12.55 8.26
C LEU A 7 -10.30 -12.98 9.72
N THR A 8 -10.30 -14.28 9.99
CA THR A 8 -10.39 -14.81 11.36
C THR A 8 -9.19 -14.38 12.19
N PHE A 9 -7.96 -14.52 11.67
CA PHE A 9 -6.76 -14.09 12.38
C PHE A 9 -6.75 -12.58 12.65
N ASN A 10 -7.12 -11.78 11.64
CA ASN A 10 -7.18 -10.33 11.73
C ASN A 10 -8.20 -9.86 12.76
N ASN A 11 -9.39 -10.48 12.81
CA ASN A 11 -10.39 -10.17 13.82
C ASN A 11 -9.90 -10.44 15.25
N VAL A 12 -9.14 -11.52 15.44
CA VAL A 12 -8.55 -11.84 16.74
C VAL A 12 -7.46 -10.83 17.10
N TRP A 13 -6.56 -10.48 16.19
CA TRP A 13 -5.52 -9.47 16.46
C TRP A 13 -6.10 -8.07 16.71
N LEU A 14 -7.15 -7.68 16.01
CA LEU A 14 -7.83 -6.39 16.22
C LEU A 14 -8.52 -6.30 17.58
N SER A 15 -9.04 -7.42 18.08
CA SER A 15 -9.85 -7.45 19.31
C SER A 15 -9.01 -7.68 20.59
N ASN A 16 -7.71 -7.94 20.49
CA ASN A 16 -6.88 -8.34 21.61
C ASN A 16 -5.54 -7.58 21.63
N GLU A 17 -5.05 -7.22 22.83
CA GLU A 17 -3.72 -6.62 22.96
C GLU A 17 -2.62 -7.63 22.61
N LYS A 18 -1.51 -7.14 22.03
CA LYS A 18 -0.34 -7.95 21.62
C LYS A 18 0.28 -8.76 22.77
N THR A 19 0.07 -8.34 24.02
CA THR A 19 0.57 -8.98 25.24
C THR A 19 -0.28 -10.16 25.70
N THR A 20 -1.49 -10.34 25.14
CA THR A 20 -2.40 -11.40 25.59
C THR A 20 -2.00 -12.78 25.07
N PRO A 21 -2.28 -13.87 25.82
CA PRO A 21 -2.03 -15.23 25.34
C PRO A 21 -2.80 -15.57 24.06
N ILE A 22 -4.03 -15.06 23.92
CA ILE A 22 -4.88 -15.31 22.74
C ILE A 22 -4.21 -14.73 21.48
N TYR A 23 -3.65 -13.53 21.56
CA TYR A 23 -2.90 -12.93 20.46
C TYR A 23 -1.73 -13.83 20.05
N GLY A 24 -0.93 -14.29 21.01
CA GLY A 24 0.22 -15.17 20.77
C GLY A 24 -0.16 -16.52 20.14
N ILE A 25 -1.25 -17.13 20.61
CA ILE A 25 -1.77 -18.38 20.02
C ILE A 25 -2.23 -18.15 18.59
N CYS A 26 -2.96 -17.06 18.33
CA CYS A 26 -3.42 -16.70 16.99
C CYS A 26 -2.24 -16.46 16.03
N SER A 27 -1.19 -15.78 16.49
CA SER A 27 0.05 -15.62 15.73
C SER A 27 0.69 -16.96 15.37
N LYS A 28 0.76 -17.90 16.32
CA LYS A 28 1.31 -19.22 16.02
C LYS A 28 0.44 -20.03 15.05
N LEU A 29 -0.89 -19.91 15.15
CA LEU A 29 -1.82 -20.55 14.22
C LEU A 29 -1.69 -19.99 12.80
N ALA A 30 -1.51 -18.67 12.65
CA ALA A 30 -1.29 -18.05 11.36
C ALA A 30 0.03 -18.53 10.70
N GLU A 31 1.11 -18.67 11.48
CA GLU A 31 2.36 -19.26 10.99
C GLU A 31 2.16 -20.70 10.49
N LEU A 32 1.53 -21.56 11.30
CA LEU A 32 1.28 -22.96 10.95
C LEU A 32 0.34 -23.10 9.74
N PHE A 33 -0.60 -22.16 9.59
CA PHE A 33 -1.48 -22.09 8.44
C PHE A 33 -0.67 -21.86 7.15
N VAL A 34 0.26 -20.89 7.14
CA VAL A 34 1.11 -20.62 5.97
C VAL A 34 1.97 -21.84 5.64
N GLU A 35 2.64 -22.42 6.64
CA GLU A 35 3.46 -23.64 6.46
C GLU A 35 2.68 -24.82 5.87
N SER A 36 1.39 -24.95 6.22
CA SER A 36 0.54 -26.04 5.75
C SER A 36 -0.08 -25.80 4.38
N ILE A 37 -0.37 -24.54 4.03
CA ILE A 37 -1.10 -24.18 2.83
C ILE A 37 -0.18 -23.87 1.65
N ASP A 38 1.03 -23.34 1.88
CA ASP A 38 1.98 -23.04 0.81
C ASP A 38 2.24 -24.23 -0.12
N PRO A 39 2.52 -25.46 0.37
CA PRO A 39 2.72 -26.62 -0.51
C PRO A 39 1.48 -26.98 -1.35
N VAL A 40 0.28 -26.73 -0.80
CA VAL A 40 -0.98 -26.98 -1.51
C VAL A 40 -1.18 -25.96 -2.63
N LEU A 41 -0.87 -24.69 -2.36
CA LEU A 41 -0.94 -23.63 -3.36
C LEU A 41 0.10 -23.82 -4.46
N GLU A 42 1.32 -24.23 -4.12
CA GLU A 42 2.36 -24.58 -5.09
C GLU A 42 1.89 -25.71 -6.02
N ALA A 43 1.32 -26.78 -5.46
CA ALA A 43 0.77 -27.89 -6.24
C ALA A 43 -0.42 -27.49 -7.16
N LEU A 44 -1.05 -26.35 -6.88
CA LEU A 44 -2.13 -25.77 -7.68
C LEU A 44 -1.65 -24.65 -8.61
N ASP A 45 -0.34 -24.41 -8.69
CA ASP A 45 0.30 -23.31 -9.42
C ASP A 45 -0.24 -21.93 -9.00
N TYR A 46 -0.30 -21.66 -7.70
CA TYR A 46 -0.48 -20.31 -7.13
C TYR A 46 0.84 -19.78 -6.56
N CYS A 47 0.90 -18.49 -6.22
CA CYS A 47 2.12 -17.88 -5.69
C CYS A 47 2.47 -18.32 -4.26
N CYS A 48 1.59 -18.06 -3.29
CA CYS A 48 1.83 -18.31 -1.86
C CYS A 48 0.57 -18.01 -1.04
N SER A 49 0.57 -18.40 0.22
CA SER A 49 -0.48 -18.15 1.20
C SER A 49 -0.19 -17.00 2.17
N CYS A 50 0.95 -16.34 2.02
CA CYS A 50 1.33 -15.17 2.81
C CYS A 50 0.31 -14.02 2.65
N GLN A 51 -0.07 -13.37 3.75
CA GLN A 51 -0.73 -12.06 3.71
C GLN A 51 0.35 -10.98 3.83
N TYR A 52 0.73 -10.39 2.70
CA TYR A 52 1.68 -9.29 2.69
C TYR A 52 0.98 -7.96 2.98
N VAL A 53 1.67 -7.12 3.74
CA VAL A 53 1.28 -5.74 4.01
C VAL A 53 2.47 -4.83 3.78
N TYR A 54 2.23 -3.66 3.22
CA TYR A 54 3.20 -2.57 3.17
C TYR A 54 3.17 -1.83 4.50
N LEU A 55 4.33 -1.80 5.16
CA LEU A 55 4.48 -1.04 6.39
C LEU A 55 4.33 0.46 6.13
N PRO A 56 3.70 1.21 7.04
CA PRO A 56 3.57 2.65 6.92
C PRO A 56 4.94 3.31 6.81
N GLN A 57 5.04 4.32 5.96
CA GLN A 57 6.25 5.11 5.76
C GLN A 57 6.09 6.49 6.40
N ALA A 58 7.21 7.19 6.60
CA ALA A 58 7.15 8.57 7.04
C ALA A 58 6.46 9.45 5.97
N LEU A 59 5.48 10.25 6.38
CA LEU A 59 4.73 11.12 5.47
C LEU A 59 5.37 12.50 5.40
N LEU A 60 5.29 13.13 4.23
CA LEU A 60 5.68 14.53 4.04
C LEU A 60 4.70 15.46 4.75
N CYS A 61 5.16 16.41 5.57
CA CYS A 61 4.32 17.43 6.17
C CYS A 61 4.37 18.74 5.36
N TYR A 62 3.22 19.29 4.98
CA TYR A 62 3.08 20.57 4.25
C TYR A 62 3.18 21.81 5.15
N GLY A 63 3.67 21.64 6.37
CA GLY A 63 3.88 22.73 7.33
C GLY A 63 5.00 23.69 6.92
N LYS A 64 5.15 24.78 7.67
CA LYS A 64 6.15 25.83 7.37
C LYS A 64 7.61 25.38 7.53
N LYS A 65 7.87 24.34 8.34
CA LYS A 65 9.23 23.85 8.58
C LYS A 65 9.68 23.04 7.37
N GLN A 66 10.79 23.45 6.74
CA GLN A 66 11.43 22.67 5.68
C GLN A 66 11.78 21.27 6.20
N CYS A 67 11.60 20.25 5.34
CA CYS A 67 11.88 18.85 5.63
C CYS A 67 11.12 18.28 6.85
N CYS A 68 9.97 18.85 7.21
CA CYS A 68 9.14 18.27 8.26
C CYS A 68 8.53 16.94 7.78
N GLN A 69 8.64 15.91 8.60
CA GLN A 69 8.04 14.59 8.36
C GLN A 69 7.10 14.22 9.51
N ILE A 70 6.11 13.38 9.20
CA ILE A 70 5.23 12.72 10.17
C ILE A 70 5.74 11.29 10.27
N LEU A 71 6.27 10.89 11.43
CA LEU A 71 6.85 9.57 11.59
C LEU A 71 5.78 8.49 11.71
N VAL A 72 6.19 7.23 11.62
CA VAL A 72 5.31 6.08 11.87
C VAL A 72 4.80 6.14 13.31
N ASN A 73 3.51 5.89 13.49
CA ASN A 73 2.73 6.02 14.73
C ASN A 73 2.44 7.45 15.21
N ASP A 74 2.89 8.50 14.51
CA ASP A 74 2.53 9.88 14.87
C ASP A 74 1.08 10.21 14.48
N ASN A 75 0.43 11.01 15.32
CA ASN A 75 -0.84 11.64 14.98
C ASN A 75 -0.61 12.80 14.01
N TYR A 76 -1.54 12.99 13.08
CA TYR A 76 -1.49 14.04 12.06
C TYR A 76 -2.89 14.45 11.60
N TYR A 77 -2.95 15.49 10.78
CA TYR A 77 -4.15 15.96 10.10
C TYR A 77 -3.98 15.83 8.60
N TYR A 78 -5.04 15.45 7.89
CA TYR A 78 -5.02 15.36 6.44
C TYR A 78 -6.28 15.93 5.80
N TYR A 79 -6.13 16.36 4.56
CA TYR A 79 -7.22 16.77 3.68
C TYR A 79 -7.10 15.99 2.37
N ASN A 80 -8.17 15.30 1.99
CA ASN A 80 -8.28 14.65 0.68
C ASN A 80 -8.76 15.69 -0.33
N ASN A 81 -7.97 15.91 -1.38
CA ASN A 81 -8.30 16.81 -2.46
C ASN A 81 -9.38 16.17 -3.35
N PRO A 82 -10.60 16.74 -3.43
CA PRO A 82 -11.68 16.12 -4.19
C PRO A 82 -11.47 16.19 -5.71
N GLU A 83 -10.68 17.16 -6.20
CA GLU A 83 -10.43 17.34 -7.64
C GLU A 83 -9.01 17.88 -7.89
N SER A 84 -8.04 16.98 -8.10
CA SER A 84 -6.61 17.27 -8.36
C SER A 84 -6.33 18.12 -9.62
N SER A 85 -7.36 18.35 -10.45
CA SER A 85 -7.26 19.10 -11.71
C SER A 85 -8.05 20.42 -11.72
N ARG A 86 -8.92 20.68 -10.73
CA ARG A 86 -9.74 21.91 -10.69
C ARG A 86 -9.21 22.98 -9.75
N PHE A 87 -8.49 22.58 -8.72
CA PHE A 87 -7.78 23.49 -7.83
C PHE A 87 -6.30 23.47 -8.23
N ASN A 88 -5.55 24.54 -7.96
CA ASN A 88 -4.09 24.61 -8.21
C ASN A 88 -3.30 23.68 -7.25
N LEU A 89 -3.82 22.48 -7.03
CA LEU A 89 -3.42 21.44 -6.09
C LEU A 89 -3.50 20.11 -6.84
N SER A 90 -2.34 19.51 -7.09
CA SER A 90 -2.13 18.30 -7.89
C SER A 90 -2.05 17.03 -7.04
N ASN A 91 -1.71 17.16 -5.76
CA ASN A 91 -1.68 16.03 -4.85
C ASN A 91 -3.11 15.65 -4.41
N ASP A 92 -3.36 14.34 -4.33
CA ASP A 92 -4.65 13.80 -3.86
C ASP A 92 -4.85 14.00 -2.36
N GLN A 93 -3.76 14.19 -1.60
CA GLN A 93 -3.81 14.39 -0.16
C GLN A 93 -2.75 15.38 0.34
N TYR A 94 -3.16 16.20 1.31
CA TYR A 94 -2.30 17.16 2.01
C TYR A 94 -2.28 16.87 3.49
N THR A 95 -1.10 16.65 4.07
CA THR A 95 -0.94 16.25 5.47
C THR A 95 -0.11 17.25 6.29
N PHE A 96 -0.43 17.36 7.57
CA PHE A 96 0.23 18.23 8.53
C PHE A 96 0.44 17.51 9.86
N CYS A 97 1.67 17.53 10.38
CA CYS A 97 1.91 17.08 11.75
C CYS A 97 1.14 17.97 12.75
N VAL A 98 0.81 17.41 13.90
CA VAL A 98 0.03 18.10 14.95
C VAL A 98 0.61 19.48 15.30
N GLN A 99 1.94 19.57 15.42
CA GLN A 99 2.60 20.83 15.74
C GLN A 99 2.42 21.89 14.65
N CYS A 100 2.60 21.52 13.38
CA CYS A 100 2.44 22.45 12.27
C CYS A 100 0.99 22.89 12.12
N PHE A 101 0.04 21.96 12.22
CA PHE A 101 -1.39 22.25 12.14
C PHE A 101 -1.83 23.24 13.22
N ASN A 102 -1.41 23.00 14.48
CA ASN A 102 -1.77 23.85 15.62
C ASN A 102 -1.06 25.20 15.63
N SER A 103 0.12 25.31 15.01
CA SER A 103 0.84 26.59 14.91
C SER A 103 0.11 27.66 14.08
N ILE A 104 -0.81 27.23 13.21
CA ILE A 104 -1.60 28.11 12.36
C ILE A 104 -2.78 28.66 13.20
N LYS A 105 -2.75 29.96 13.52
CA LYS A 105 -3.83 30.60 14.30
C LYS A 105 -5.10 30.89 13.50
N SER A 106 -5.03 30.84 12.17
CA SER A 106 -6.16 31.04 11.26
C SER A 106 -7.06 29.81 11.20
N ASP A 107 -8.34 30.01 10.93
CA ASP A 107 -9.33 28.95 10.67
C ASP A 107 -9.14 28.28 9.31
N SER A 108 -8.22 28.78 8.49
CA SER A 108 -7.85 28.19 7.20
C SER A 108 -6.34 28.03 7.06
N ILE A 109 -5.95 26.98 6.35
CA ILE A 109 -4.58 26.65 5.97
C ILE A 109 -4.40 26.99 4.50
N PHE A 110 -3.29 27.66 4.18
CA PHE A 110 -2.92 27.98 2.81
C PHE A 110 -1.91 26.96 2.30
N VAL A 111 -2.24 26.29 1.20
CA VAL A 111 -1.48 25.18 0.63
C VAL A 111 -1.09 25.49 -0.82
N ARG A 112 0.07 24.99 -1.24
CA ARG A 112 0.55 24.98 -2.63
C ARG A 112 1.50 23.81 -2.82
N ASP A 113 1.60 23.29 -4.03
CA ASP A 113 2.59 22.26 -4.38
C ASP A 113 3.90 22.90 -4.83
N ASP A 114 3.80 23.95 -5.63
CA ASP A 114 4.94 24.65 -6.21
C ASP A 114 5.03 26.11 -5.72
N PRO A 115 6.24 26.65 -5.47
CA PRO A 115 6.42 28.04 -5.07
C PRO A 115 5.81 29.08 -6.01
N THR A 116 5.67 28.77 -7.30
CA THR A 116 5.09 29.62 -8.35
C THR A 116 3.56 29.58 -8.39
N GLN A 117 2.92 28.62 -7.72
CA GLN A 117 1.48 28.50 -7.66
C GLN A 117 0.85 29.47 -6.65
N THR A 118 -0.35 29.93 -6.98
CA THR A 118 -1.21 30.68 -6.05
C THR A 118 -1.60 29.79 -4.88
N LEU A 119 -1.52 30.32 -3.66
CA LEU A 119 -1.96 29.61 -2.46
C LEU A 119 -3.47 29.32 -2.53
N VAL A 120 -3.84 28.07 -2.26
CA VAL A 120 -5.23 27.64 -2.09
C VAL A 120 -5.58 27.64 -0.61
N GLN A 121 -6.69 28.29 -0.26
CA GLN A 121 -7.19 28.36 1.10
C GLN A 121 -8.11 27.16 1.39
N ILE A 122 -7.73 26.35 2.37
CA ILE A 122 -8.50 25.18 2.82
C ILE A 122 -8.92 25.41 4.28
N PRO A 123 -10.23 25.43 4.59
CA PRO A 123 -10.70 25.52 5.97
C PRO A 123 -10.19 24.37 6.83
N LYS A 124 -9.76 24.66 8.06
CA LYS A 124 -9.30 23.65 9.03
C LYS A 124 -10.35 22.61 9.36
N SER A 125 -11.63 23.00 9.30
CA SER A 125 -12.77 22.10 9.53
C SER A 125 -12.89 20.98 8.50
N LEU A 126 -12.22 21.10 7.35
CA LEU A 126 -12.18 20.04 6.33
C LEU A 126 -11.05 19.02 6.56
N PHE A 127 -10.15 19.27 7.52
CA PHE A 127 -9.09 18.35 7.86
C PHE A 127 -9.57 17.30 8.85
N LEU A 128 -9.18 16.05 8.62
CA LEU A 128 -9.46 14.92 9.48
C LEU A 128 -8.20 14.53 10.24
N SER A 129 -8.35 14.10 11.49
CA SER A 129 -7.25 13.55 12.29
C SER A 129 -7.04 12.08 11.95
N ALA A 130 -5.80 11.66 11.80
CA ALA A 130 -5.40 10.26 11.64
C ALA A 130 -4.11 9.97 12.39
N LYS A 131 -3.77 8.69 12.48
CA LYS A 131 -2.49 8.19 12.97
C LYS A 131 -1.77 7.47 11.83
N ASN A 132 -0.46 7.66 11.75
CA ASN A 132 0.36 7.06 10.69
C ASN A 132 0.73 5.61 11.06
N ASP A 133 -0.27 4.76 11.17
CA ASP A 133 -0.14 3.35 11.57
C ASP A 133 -0.97 2.40 10.69
N ILE A 134 -1.45 2.90 9.55
CA ILE A 134 -2.22 2.11 8.60
C ILE A 134 -1.25 1.30 7.74
N GLU A 135 -1.27 -0.01 7.93
CA GLU A 135 -0.64 -0.98 7.04
C GLU A 135 -1.53 -1.16 5.80
N GLN A 136 -0.93 -1.06 4.61
CA GLN A 136 -1.66 -1.23 3.35
C GLN A 136 -1.55 -2.68 2.88
N PRO A 137 -2.67 -3.40 2.66
CA PRO A 137 -2.61 -4.76 2.10
C PRO A 137 -1.90 -4.77 0.75
N GLU A 138 -1.14 -5.82 0.49
CA GLU A 138 -0.54 -6.06 -0.82
C GLU A 138 -1.61 -6.16 -1.91
N THR A 139 -1.28 -5.63 -3.09
CA THR A 139 -2.18 -5.65 -4.24
C THR A 139 -2.28 -7.07 -4.81
N ILE A 140 -3.52 -7.50 -5.04
CA ILE A 140 -3.83 -8.75 -5.73
C ILE A 140 -4.21 -8.44 -7.17
N ILE A 141 -3.65 -9.18 -8.11
CA ILE A 141 -3.92 -9.08 -9.53
C ILE A 141 -4.47 -10.39 -10.07
N ASP A 142 -5.30 -10.30 -11.10
CA ASP A 142 -5.94 -11.46 -11.71
C ASP A 142 -5.28 -11.80 -13.04
N CYS A 143 -5.03 -13.08 -13.27
CA CYS A 143 -4.63 -13.56 -14.59
C CYS A 143 -5.78 -13.34 -15.57
N ILE A 144 -5.56 -12.58 -16.65
CA ILE A 144 -6.59 -12.28 -17.65
C ILE A 144 -7.08 -13.51 -18.43
N VAL A 145 -6.36 -14.64 -18.34
CA VAL A 145 -6.70 -15.89 -19.04
C VAL A 145 -7.47 -16.86 -18.13
N CYS A 146 -6.93 -17.17 -16.95
CA CYS A 146 -7.52 -18.19 -16.05
C CYS A 146 -8.23 -17.61 -14.82
N THR A 147 -8.26 -16.28 -14.68
CA THR A 147 -8.88 -15.52 -13.59
C THR A 147 -8.42 -15.90 -12.17
N ARG A 148 -7.33 -16.69 -12.06
CA ARG A 148 -6.69 -16.96 -10.77
C ARG A 148 -6.01 -15.69 -10.27
N ARG A 149 -6.04 -15.51 -8.96
CA ARG A 149 -5.53 -14.34 -8.24
C ARG A 149 -4.09 -14.56 -7.78
N TRP A 150 -3.28 -13.50 -7.84
CA TRP A 150 -1.85 -13.53 -7.52
C TRP A 150 -1.44 -12.27 -6.77
N HIS A 151 -0.47 -12.38 -5.87
CA HIS A 151 0.19 -11.19 -5.34
C HIS A 151 0.98 -10.48 -6.45
N GLN A 152 0.83 -9.17 -6.56
CA GLN A 152 1.56 -8.38 -7.55
C GLN A 152 3.08 -8.55 -7.37
N VAL A 153 3.57 -8.50 -6.13
CA VAL A 153 4.99 -8.69 -5.78
C VAL A 153 5.51 -10.08 -6.17
N CYS A 154 4.71 -11.13 -6.07
CA CYS A 154 5.13 -12.49 -6.45
C CYS A 154 5.23 -12.66 -7.96
N THR A 155 4.52 -11.84 -8.73
CA THR A 155 4.47 -11.95 -10.20
C THR A 155 5.40 -10.96 -10.90
N LEU A 156 5.88 -9.95 -10.17
CA LEU A 156 6.66 -8.82 -10.69
C LEU A 156 5.95 -8.08 -11.83
N HIS A 157 4.62 -8.09 -11.83
CA HIS A 157 3.80 -7.43 -12.85
C HIS A 157 3.69 -5.92 -12.61
N LEU A 158 3.89 -5.14 -13.66
CA LEU A 158 3.73 -3.69 -13.68
C LEU A 158 2.98 -3.29 -14.95
N ASP A 159 1.87 -2.58 -14.79
CA ASP A 159 1.03 -2.14 -15.91
C ASP A 159 1.77 -1.19 -16.87
N GLN A 160 2.80 -0.48 -16.40
CA GLN A 160 3.65 0.34 -17.26
C GLN A 160 4.48 -0.48 -18.26
N ILE A 161 4.77 -1.75 -17.92
CA ILE A 161 5.55 -2.67 -18.76
C ILE A 161 4.62 -3.50 -19.64
N TRP A 162 3.57 -4.06 -19.03
CA TRP A 162 2.58 -4.92 -19.67
C TRP A 162 1.16 -4.35 -19.48
N PRO A 163 0.80 -3.30 -20.24
CA PRO A 163 -0.50 -2.64 -20.12
C PRO A 163 -1.67 -3.53 -20.56
N GLU A 164 -1.40 -4.62 -21.28
CA GLU A 164 -2.40 -5.59 -21.73
C GLU A 164 -2.92 -6.47 -20.57
N GLY A 165 -2.27 -6.41 -19.41
CA GLY A 165 -2.64 -7.13 -18.19
C GLY A 165 -1.77 -8.34 -17.91
N PHE A 166 -1.96 -8.89 -16.71
CA PHE A 166 -1.16 -10.00 -16.19
C PHE A 166 -1.63 -11.35 -16.74
N ILE A 167 -0.70 -12.20 -17.18
CA ILE A 167 -0.95 -13.59 -17.58
C ILE A 167 -0.04 -14.49 -16.73
N CYS A 168 -0.56 -15.46 -15.98
CA CYS A 168 0.27 -16.31 -15.13
C CYS A 168 1.18 -17.27 -15.94
N ASN A 169 2.24 -17.77 -15.29
CA ASN A 169 3.23 -18.64 -15.93
C ASN A 169 2.62 -19.94 -16.47
N THR A 170 1.64 -20.52 -15.77
CA THR A 170 0.91 -21.71 -16.23
C THR A 170 0.20 -21.47 -17.56
N CYS A 171 -0.52 -20.34 -17.70
CA CYS A 171 -1.19 -20.00 -18.96
C CYS A 171 -0.21 -19.72 -20.10
N ILE A 172 0.93 -19.11 -19.79
CA ILE A 172 1.99 -18.86 -20.78
C ILE A 172 2.52 -20.16 -21.35
N GLN A 173 2.82 -21.13 -20.49
CA GLN A 173 3.33 -22.43 -20.90
C GLN A 173 2.25 -23.24 -21.64
N GLN A 174 1.03 -23.26 -21.11
CA GLN A 174 -0.08 -24.05 -21.68
C GLN A 174 -0.52 -23.55 -23.06
N TYR A 175 -0.56 -22.24 -23.27
CA TYR A 175 -1.02 -21.62 -24.52
C TYR A 175 0.12 -21.11 -25.40
N ASN A 176 1.38 -21.36 -25.02
CA ASN A 176 2.58 -20.93 -25.73
C ASN A 176 2.60 -19.42 -26.04
N ILE A 177 2.22 -18.60 -25.05
CA ILE A 177 2.12 -17.14 -25.19
C ILE A 177 3.51 -16.52 -25.05
N THR A 178 3.90 -15.63 -25.96
CA THR A 178 5.14 -14.84 -25.82
C THR A 178 4.83 -13.51 -25.13
N ARG A 179 5.35 -13.30 -23.91
CA ARG A 179 5.26 -11.99 -23.24
C ARG A 179 6.16 -10.97 -23.96
N LYS A 180 5.72 -9.71 -23.99
CA LYS A 180 6.58 -8.59 -24.40
C LYS A 180 7.80 -8.50 -23.50
N GLU A 181 8.98 -8.26 -24.08
CA GLU A 181 10.21 -8.11 -23.30
C GLU A 181 10.14 -6.91 -22.36
N ASN A 182 10.74 -7.06 -21.18
CA ASN A 182 10.88 -5.98 -20.22
C ASN A 182 12.12 -5.14 -20.58
N HIS A 183 11.91 -3.95 -21.15
CA HIS A 183 12.99 -3.03 -21.53
C HIS A 183 13.68 -2.32 -20.35
N TYR A 184 13.24 -2.56 -19.11
CA TYR A 184 13.82 -2.00 -17.88
C TYR A 184 14.74 -3.00 -17.14
N GLN A 185 15.11 -4.12 -17.77
CA GLN A 185 16.08 -5.04 -17.20
C GLN A 185 17.45 -4.39 -17.11
N SER A 186 18.01 -4.32 -15.90
CA SER A 186 19.42 -3.97 -15.72
C SER A 186 20.28 -5.06 -16.36
N MET A 187 21.15 -4.70 -17.31
CA MET A 187 22.19 -5.59 -17.80
C MET A 187 23.19 -5.82 -16.65
N ILE A 188 23.06 -6.95 -15.96
CA ILE A 188 24.10 -7.43 -15.05
C ILE A 188 25.27 -7.85 -15.94
N TYR A 189 26.24 -6.95 -16.12
CA TYR A 189 27.54 -7.32 -16.65
C TYR A 189 28.19 -8.25 -15.62
N HIS A 190 28.13 -9.56 -15.88
CA HIS A 190 29.01 -10.51 -15.22
C HIS A 190 30.44 -10.18 -15.66
N TYR A 191 31.17 -9.45 -14.82
CA TYR A 191 32.62 -9.40 -14.92
C TYR A 191 33.14 -10.77 -14.48
N ASN A 192 33.47 -11.61 -15.48
CA ASN A 192 34.26 -12.83 -15.30
C ASN A 192 35.72 -12.48 -15.03
#